data_AF-A0A415UA98-F1
#
_entry.id   AF-A0A415UA98-F1
#
_cell.length_a   1.000
_cell.length_b   1.000
_cell.length_c   1.000
_cell.angle_alpha   90.00
_cell.angle_beta   90.00
_cell.angle_gamma   90.00
#
_symmetry.space_group_name_H-M   'P 1'
#
loop_
_entity.id
_entity.type
_entity.pdbx_description
1 polymer ?
#
loop_
_entity_poly.entity_id
_entity_poly.type
_entity_poly.pdbx_seq_one_letter_code
_entity_poly.pdbx_strand_id
1 'polypeptide(L)'
;MIKYPLYVTLDTNIFDANKLDFSQDSTLGLLVNHVKAGKIKIVLSNIVLKEVEKHVIKASDGVCSSFRGLRKELINVVSDKFLEEIGIETDLLMLNKEEYRTKSLKMWKKFLEKLNPEILNLSLVDLDGIVSDYFAINPPFESSEKKRKEFPDAFIANQIRKRFGEDEVIAIISDDKGFKKACGYSENHIFYQSLGELYNAINRQEREYKEIVRITNSLIGRYISEIEEEIKNEDCVEVHGLSCDSDGIESGYDYSDAEVVSIRGISSRVRSIDEITDETAWATLLCTASIDVVCSYEDYDNAVWDSETRSYYCLETRKNLEKHLARFGIRIELDRKENNLKIVPFKVILNGDTIRDCFEIDEDEEEYDEMDIINQERDLYGLCSLDKYEDYLNEELIDSSFMNDIVSKFEKINDLYQEYEDIACIYDEFLSVIRDTEKSNSIKQLVLGMKDIEGFPVPTDINNMTSDEKEEIDLWADKSYERLYKLSEQQGLPDNFEYGDTIEIHNRMETYQFNIGEFSGVVEAGDQEDIPLSIEDGDGNIISKGHVTLTVGYMDFDEDGGAGDGIEDDVEYYYENILNTLENIAELIEQDIKREKAITDKIEKYSKNKKVQKG
;
A
#
# COMPACT_ATOMS: atom_id res chain seq x y z
N MET A 1 34.89 -25.16 9.63
CA MET A 1 35.05 -23.69 9.58
C MET A 1 35.77 -23.39 8.28
N ILE A 2 35.21 -22.52 7.44
CA ILE A 2 35.82 -22.15 6.15
C ILE A 2 37.09 -21.36 6.46
N LYS A 3 38.19 -21.68 5.78
CA LYS A 3 39.42 -20.89 5.85
C LYS A 3 39.38 -19.83 4.75
N TYR A 4 39.78 -18.61 5.10
CA TYR A 4 39.85 -17.49 4.16
C TYR A 4 41.30 -17.20 3.75
N PRO A 5 41.56 -16.80 2.49
CA PRO A 5 40.58 -16.66 1.41
C PRO A 5 40.09 -18.02 0.90
N LEU A 6 38.77 -18.15 0.67
CA LEU A 6 38.17 -19.32 0.03
C LEU A 6 38.30 -19.17 -1.49
N TYR A 7 38.85 -20.17 -2.18
CA TYR A 7 38.84 -20.20 -3.63
C TYR A 7 37.43 -20.46 -4.14
N VAL A 8 36.99 -19.71 -5.14
CA VAL A 8 35.62 -19.75 -5.66
C VAL A 8 35.66 -19.77 -7.18
N THR A 9 34.98 -20.75 -7.80
CA THR A 9 34.75 -20.80 -9.25
C THR A 9 33.27 -20.81 -9.56
N LEU A 10 32.93 -20.14 -10.66
CA LEU A 10 31.56 -20.02 -11.16
C LEU A 10 31.45 -20.76 -12.48
N ASP A 11 30.40 -21.54 -12.62
CA ASP A 11 29.92 -22.05 -13.89
C ASP A 11 29.23 -20.92 -14.68
N THR A 12 29.21 -21.03 -16.00
CA THR A 12 28.55 -20.08 -16.92
C THR A 12 27.07 -19.92 -16.57
N ASN A 13 26.41 -21.02 -16.18
CA ASN A 13 24.99 -21.01 -15.82
C ASN A 13 24.65 -20.07 -14.65
N ILE A 14 25.61 -19.79 -13.75
CA ILE A 14 25.40 -18.88 -12.62
C ILE A 14 25.33 -17.42 -13.08
N PHE A 15 26.08 -17.05 -14.11
CA PHE A 15 26.01 -15.70 -14.68
C PHE A 15 24.67 -15.47 -15.37
N ASP A 16 24.19 -16.47 -16.12
CA ASP A 16 22.89 -16.42 -16.79
C ASP A 16 21.73 -16.38 -15.78
N ALA A 17 21.79 -17.20 -14.73
CA ALA A 17 20.79 -17.23 -13.67
C ALA A 17 20.67 -15.90 -12.91
N ASN A 18 21.72 -15.07 -12.91
CA ASN A 18 21.72 -13.72 -12.33
C ASN A 18 21.54 -12.62 -13.39
N LYS A 19 20.97 -12.97 -14.55
CA LYS A 19 20.63 -12.06 -15.66
C LYS A 19 21.79 -11.16 -16.12
N LEU A 20 23.05 -11.60 -15.94
CA LEU A 20 24.25 -10.82 -16.25
C LEU A 20 24.27 -9.44 -15.56
N ASP A 21 23.60 -9.29 -14.41
CA ASP A 21 23.58 -8.04 -13.67
C ASP A 21 24.90 -7.85 -12.91
N PHE A 22 25.79 -7.02 -13.46
CA PHE A 22 27.09 -6.68 -12.88
C PHE A 22 27.07 -5.37 -12.07
N SER A 23 25.89 -4.87 -11.70
CA SER A 23 25.75 -3.70 -10.82
C SER A 23 26.34 -3.97 -9.43
N GLN A 24 26.51 -2.91 -8.64
CA GLN A 24 27.16 -3.02 -7.33
C GLN A 24 26.30 -3.81 -6.32
N ASP A 25 24.99 -3.61 -6.38
CA ASP A 25 24.05 -4.16 -5.39
C ASP A 25 23.49 -5.53 -5.82
N SER A 26 23.84 -6.00 -7.02
CA SER A 26 23.43 -7.32 -7.51
C SER A 26 24.10 -8.47 -6.77
N THR A 27 23.56 -9.68 -6.93
CA THR A 27 24.15 -10.91 -6.38
C THR A 27 25.59 -11.13 -6.88
N LEU A 28 25.87 -10.80 -8.15
CA LEU A 28 27.22 -10.85 -8.72
C LEU A 28 28.08 -9.69 -8.22
N GLY A 29 27.49 -8.50 -8.01
CA GLY A 29 28.13 -7.34 -7.40
C GLY A 29 28.71 -7.63 -6.01
N LEU A 30 27.94 -8.29 -5.14
CA LEU A 30 28.40 -8.68 -3.80
C LEU A 30 29.62 -9.60 -3.81
N LEU A 31 29.83 -10.36 -4.89
CA LEU A 31 31.04 -11.17 -5.03
C LEU A 31 32.29 -10.30 -4.98
N VAL A 32 32.24 -9.10 -5.58
CA VAL A 32 33.31 -8.10 -5.53
C VAL A 32 33.56 -7.64 -4.10
N ASN A 33 32.52 -7.48 -3.27
CA ASN A 33 32.69 -7.06 -1.88
C ASN A 33 33.40 -8.14 -1.06
N HIS A 34 33.00 -9.41 -1.22
CA HIS A 34 33.67 -10.53 -0.56
C HIS A 34 35.12 -10.72 -1.02
N VAL A 35 35.44 -10.40 -2.27
CA VAL A 35 36.82 -10.35 -2.78
C VAL A 35 37.61 -9.20 -2.13
N LYS A 36 37.04 -7.99 -2.08
CA LYS A 36 37.68 -6.82 -1.44
C LYS A 36 37.91 -7.04 0.06
N ALA A 37 36.99 -7.73 0.74
CA ALA A 37 37.11 -8.11 2.14
C ALA A 37 38.16 -9.23 2.37
N GLY A 38 38.73 -9.81 1.31
CA GLY A 38 39.70 -10.90 1.40
C GLY A 38 39.09 -12.25 1.81
N LYS A 39 37.76 -12.37 1.81
CA LYS A 39 37.07 -13.63 2.13
C LYS A 39 37.08 -14.60 0.94
N ILE A 40 37.03 -14.08 -0.29
CA ILE A 40 36.98 -14.88 -1.51
C ILE A 40 38.17 -14.56 -2.43
N LYS A 41 38.71 -15.59 -3.08
CA LYS A 41 39.60 -15.46 -4.24
C LYS A 41 38.98 -16.16 -5.44
N ILE A 42 38.67 -15.41 -6.49
CA ILE A 42 38.01 -15.96 -7.68
C ILE A 42 39.01 -16.72 -8.56
N VAL A 43 38.55 -17.85 -9.07
CA VAL A 43 39.25 -18.67 -10.05
C VAL A 43 38.28 -18.96 -11.18
N LEU A 44 38.66 -18.68 -12.42
CA LEU A 44 37.80 -18.92 -13.58
C LEU A 44 38.56 -19.62 -14.70
N SER A 45 37.90 -20.56 -15.37
CA SER A 45 38.41 -21.11 -16.61
C SER A 45 38.36 -20.08 -17.73
N ASN A 46 39.38 -20.09 -18.59
CA ASN A 46 39.36 -19.34 -19.85
C ASN A 46 38.19 -19.73 -20.78
N ILE A 47 37.57 -20.90 -20.58
CA ILE A 47 36.37 -21.34 -21.29
C ILE A 47 35.15 -20.58 -20.78
N VAL A 48 34.90 -20.57 -19.47
CA VAL A 48 33.81 -19.82 -18.83
C VAL A 48 33.86 -18.34 -19.24
N LEU A 49 35.05 -17.72 -19.25
CA LEU A 49 35.19 -16.32 -19.69
C LEU A 49 34.66 -16.10 -21.11
N LYS A 50 34.95 -17.01 -22.05
CA LYS A 50 34.51 -16.91 -23.45
C LYS A 50 33.02 -17.21 -23.60
N GLU A 51 32.49 -18.12 -22.80
CA GLU A 51 31.05 -18.42 -22.79
C GLU A 51 30.24 -17.24 -22.27
N VAL A 52 30.67 -16.65 -21.15
CA VAL A 52 30.04 -15.43 -20.63
C VAL A 52 30.17 -14.27 -21.62
N GLU A 53 31.33 -14.07 -22.27
CA GLU A 53 31.46 -13.06 -23.34
C GLU A 53 30.46 -13.29 -24.48
N LYS A 54 30.29 -14.54 -24.92
CA LYS A 54 29.31 -14.91 -25.95
C LYS A 54 27.88 -14.64 -25.48
N HIS A 55 27.55 -14.93 -24.22
CA HIS A 55 26.22 -14.69 -23.66
C HIS A 55 25.93 -13.19 -23.50
N VAL A 56 26.92 -12.40 -23.07
CA VAL A 56 26.83 -10.92 -23.03
C VAL A 56 26.57 -10.34 -24.42
N ILE A 57 27.27 -10.83 -25.46
CA ILE A 57 27.00 -10.43 -26.85
C ILE A 57 25.60 -10.85 -27.27
N LYS A 58 25.17 -12.08 -26.95
CA LYS A 58 23.84 -12.58 -27.31
C LYS A 58 22.74 -11.77 -26.64
N ALA A 59 22.90 -11.42 -25.36
CA ALA A 59 21.97 -10.57 -24.62
C ALA A 59 21.89 -9.17 -25.25
N SER A 60 23.05 -8.56 -25.57
CA SER A 60 23.10 -7.28 -26.28
C SER A 60 22.39 -7.34 -27.65
N ASP A 61 22.60 -8.42 -28.40
CA ASP A 61 21.95 -8.66 -29.68
C ASP A 61 20.43 -8.84 -29.53
N GLY A 62 20.00 -9.51 -28.46
CA GLY A 62 18.61 -9.68 -28.08
C GLY A 62 17.94 -8.33 -27.86
N VAL A 63 18.51 -7.48 -27.00
CA VAL A 63 18.03 -6.11 -26.76
C VAL A 63 17.90 -5.34 -28.08
N CYS A 64 18.94 -5.31 -28.92
CA CYS A 64 18.85 -4.62 -30.21
C CYS A 64 17.79 -5.22 -31.15
N SER A 65 17.49 -6.51 -31.04
CA SER A 65 16.45 -7.16 -31.84
C SER A 65 15.05 -6.81 -31.32
N SER A 66 14.85 -6.79 -30.00
CA SER A 66 13.58 -6.38 -29.37
C SER A 66 13.21 -4.94 -29.73
N PHE A 67 14.15 -4.00 -29.65
CA PHE A 67 13.91 -2.61 -30.06
C PHE A 67 13.53 -2.47 -31.55
N ARG A 68 14.13 -3.30 -32.42
CA ARG A 68 13.74 -3.35 -33.85
C ARG A 68 12.37 -3.97 -34.06
N GLY A 69 12.00 -4.98 -33.26
CA GLY A 69 10.67 -5.59 -33.24
C GLY A 69 9.61 -4.56 -32.91
N LEU A 70 9.77 -3.88 -31.76
CA LEU A 70 8.89 -2.82 -31.30
C LEU A 70 8.72 -1.71 -32.35
N ARG A 71 9.82 -1.26 -32.98
CA ARG A 71 9.74 -0.28 -34.08
C ARG A 71 8.88 -0.77 -35.24
N LYS A 72 9.05 -2.03 -35.64
CA LYS A 72 8.31 -2.63 -36.76
C LYS A 72 6.81 -2.68 -36.44
N GLU A 73 6.44 -3.01 -35.21
CA GLU A 73 5.06 -3.00 -34.72
C GLU A 73 4.47 -1.59 -34.75
N LEU A 74 5.17 -0.61 -34.18
CA LEU A 74 4.71 0.80 -34.16
C LEU A 74 4.49 1.37 -35.57
N ILE A 75 5.40 1.12 -36.51
CA ILE A 75 5.31 1.64 -37.88
C ILE A 75 4.17 1.01 -38.68
N ASN A 76 3.72 -0.19 -38.29
CA ASN A 76 2.53 -0.80 -38.91
C ASN A 76 1.23 -0.10 -38.51
N VAL A 77 1.22 0.60 -37.37
CA VAL A 77 0.05 1.33 -36.85
C VAL A 77 0.09 2.80 -37.28
N VAL A 78 1.24 3.46 -37.12
CA VAL A 78 1.42 4.90 -37.35
C VAL A 78 2.69 5.20 -38.15
N SER A 79 2.75 6.38 -38.78
CA SER A 79 3.97 6.79 -39.49
C SER A 79 5.08 7.24 -38.52
N ASP A 80 6.36 7.10 -38.93
CA ASP A 80 7.53 7.60 -38.16
C ASP A 80 7.37 9.07 -37.75
N LYS A 81 6.77 9.92 -38.61
CA LYS A 81 6.52 11.33 -38.30
C LYS A 81 5.52 11.55 -37.16
N PHE A 82 4.50 10.70 -37.08
CA PHE A 82 3.50 10.80 -36.00
C PHE A 82 4.17 10.48 -34.66
N LEU A 83 5.00 9.44 -34.61
CA LEU A 83 5.78 9.08 -33.43
C LEU A 83 6.68 10.25 -32.97
N GLU A 84 7.38 10.90 -33.92
CA GLU A 84 8.20 12.07 -33.62
C GLU A 84 7.37 13.26 -33.08
N GLU A 85 6.19 13.51 -33.64
CA GLU A 85 5.31 14.61 -33.20
C GLU A 85 4.77 14.43 -31.78
N ILE A 86 4.56 13.19 -31.33
CA ILE A 86 4.16 12.88 -29.94
C ILE A 86 5.35 12.67 -28.99
N GLY A 87 6.58 12.91 -29.45
CA GLY A 87 7.79 12.85 -28.62
C GLY A 87 8.45 11.49 -28.51
N ILE A 88 8.10 10.51 -29.35
CA ILE A 88 8.79 9.21 -29.43
C ILE A 88 9.96 9.33 -30.41
N GLU A 89 11.18 9.35 -29.86
CA GLU A 89 12.41 9.37 -30.66
C GLU A 89 12.65 8.00 -31.32
N THR A 90 12.29 7.88 -32.61
CA THR A 90 12.45 6.65 -33.41
C THR A 90 13.92 6.22 -33.57
N ASP A 91 14.87 7.15 -33.43
CA ASP A 91 16.31 6.89 -33.42
C ASP A 91 16.76 6.02 -32.24
N LEU A 92 16.09 6.12 -31.07
CA LEU A 92 16.37 5.27 -29.90
C LEU A 92 15.97 3.80 -30.16
N LEU A 93 15.03 3.56 -31.08
CA LEU A 93 14.63 2.22 -31.50
C LEU A 93 15.61 1.59 -32.51
N MET A 94 16.60 2.35 -33.00
CA MET A 94 17.60 1.92 -33.98
C MET A 94 18.98 1.75 -33.36
N LEU A 95 19.05 0.88 -32.34
CA LEU A 95 20.30 0.60 -31.64
C LEU A 95 21.37 0.00 -32.58
N ASN A 96 22.55 0.62 -32.60
CA ASN A 96 23.71 0.13 -33.33
C ASN A 96 24.27 -1.12 -32.65
N LYS A 97 24.14 -2.26 -33.33
CA LYS A 97 24.51 -3.58 -32.81
C LYS A 97 25.97 -3.65 -32.33
N GLU A 98 26.91 -3.11 -33.11
CA GLU A 98 28.35 -3.16 -32.78
C GLU A 98 28.71 -2.23 -31.62
N GLU A 99 28.04 -1.08 -31.53
CA GLU A 99 28.23 -0.16 -30.41
C GLU A 99 27.77 -0.79 -29.08
N TYR A 100 26.58 -1.39 -29.05
CA TYR A 100 26.03 -2.00 -27.84
C TYR A 100 26.76 -3.28 -27.43
N ARG A 101 27.23 -4.09 -28.39
CA ARG A 101 28.17 -5.18 -28.12
C ARG A 101 29.43 -4.68 -27.41
N THR A 102 30.01 -3.58 -27.92
CA THR A 102 31.21 -2.97 -27.33
C THR A 102 30.94 -2.44 -25.92
N LYS A 103 29.82 -1.76 -25.70
CA LYS A 103 29.40 -1.27 -24.35
C LYS A 103 29.22 -2.44 -23.37
N SER A 104 28.53 -3.50 -23.78
CA SER A 104 28.25 -4.68 -22.96
C SER A 104 29.52 -5.45 -22.60
N LEU A 105 30.43 -5.65 -23.56
CA LEU A 105 31.74 -6.26 -23.28
C LEU A 105 32.61 -5.39 -22.38
N LYS A 106 32.52 -4.05 -22.48
CA LYS A 106 33.22 -3.13 -21.57
C LYS A 106 32.70 -3.23 -20.15
N MET A 107 31.38 -3.41 -19.97
CA MET A 107 30.77 -3.68 -18.67
C MET A 107 31.31 -4.98 -18.07
N TRP A 108 31.30 -6.07 -18.82
CA TRP A 108 31.87 -7.36 -18.41
C TRP A 108 33.36 -7.25 -18.01
N LYS A 109 34.17 -6.58 -18.82
CA LYS A 109 35.61 -6.39 -18.52
C LYS A 109 35.84 -5.60 -17.24
N LYS A 110 35.08 -4.53 -17.01
CA LYS A 110 35.15 -3.77 -15.75
C LYS A 110 34.80 -4.62 -14.53
N PHE A 111 33.82 -5.52 -14.67
CA PHE A 111 33.46 -6.46 -13.62
C PHE A 111 34.58 -7.46 -13.34
N LEU A 112 35.16 -8.07 -14.38
CA LEU A 112 36.33 -8.95 -14.26
C LEU A 112 37.54 -8.26 -13.61
N GLU A 113 37.82 -7.00 -13.97
CA GLU A 113 38.90 -6.21 -13.35
C GLU A 113 38.69 -6.05 -11.84
N LYS A 114 37.45 -5.84 -11.39
CA LYS A 114 37.10 -5.75 -9.96
C LYS A 114 37.24 -7.08 -9.23
N LEU A 115 36.94 -8.21 -9.89
CA LEU A 115 37.08 -9.54 -9.31
C LEU A 115 38.54 -10.03 -9.25
N ASN A 116 39.39 -9.55 -10.17
CA ASN A 116 40.79 -9.95 -10.31
C ASN A 116 41.01 -11.49 -10.22
N PRO A 117 40.37 -12.28 -11.12
CA PRO A 117 40.36 -13.73 -11.02
C PRO A 117 41.71 -14.37 -11.40
N GLU A 118 42.03 -15.49 -10.76
CA GLU A 118 43.05 -16.42 -11.25
C GLU A 118 42.49 -17.18 -12.47
N ILE A 119 43.08 -17.00 -13.65
CA ILE A 119 42.58 -17.61 -14.88
C ILE A 119 43.25 -18.97 -15.10
N LEU A 120 42.45 -20.04 -15.10
CA LEU A 120 42.89 -21.38 -15.46
C LEU A 120 42.94 -21.50 -16.98
N ASN A 121 44.14 -21.78 -17.50
CA ASN A 121 44.36 -21.99 -18.93
C ASN A 121 44.38 -23.49 -19.27
N LEU A 122 44.46 -23.81 -20.56
CA LEU A 122 44.44 -25.21 -21.04
C LEU A 122 45.78 -25.93 -20.89
N SER A 123 46.81 -25.30 -20.30
CA SER A 123 48.18 -25.84 -20.29
C SER A 123 48.35 -27.10 -19.45
N LEU A 124 47.48 -27.32 -18.45
CA LEU A 124 47.54 -28.46 -17.52
C LEU A 124 46.43 -29.50 -17.77
N VAL A 125 45.70 -29.37 -18.87
CA VAL A 125 44.56 -30.25 -19.18
C VAL A 125 45.05 -31.62 -19.65
N ASP A 126 44.44 -32.66 -19.09
CA ASP A 126 44.63 -34.05 -19.50
C ASP A 126 43.67 -34.42 -20.64
N LEU A 127 44.14 -34.27 -21.88
CA LEU A 127 43.36 -34.55 -23.08
C LEU A 127 43.00 -36.04 -23.21
N ASP A 128 43.95 -36.94 -22.94
CA ASP A 128 43.73 -38.37 -23.05
C ASP A 128 42.70 -38.85 -22.01
N GLY A 129 42.72 -38.27 -20.81
CA GLY A 129 41.70 -38.48 -19.79
C GLY A 129 40.30 -38.06 -20.24
N ILE A 130 40.16 -36.84 -20.80
CA ILE A 130 38.87 -36.34 -21.28
C ILE A 130 38.31 -37.19 -22.44
N VAL A 131 39.16 -37.60 -23.38
CA VAL A 131 38.75 -38.50 -24.48
C VAL A 131 38.29 -39.85 -23.94
N SER A 132 38.99 -40.38 -22.93
CA SER A 132 38.59 -41.63 -22.28
C SER A 132 37.22 -41.50 -21.59
N ASP A 133 36.99 -40.39 -20.87
CA ASP A 133 35.71 -40.10 -20.20
C ASP A 133 34.55 -40.00 -21.21
N TYR A 134 34.77 -39.40 -22.38
CA TYR A 134 33.78 -39.31 -23.45
C TYR A 134 33.30 -40.69 -23.95
N PHE A 135 34.23 -41.61 -24.22
CA PHE A 135 33.87 -42.95 -24.69
C PHE A 135 33.31 -43.84 -23.58
N ALA A 136 33.73 -43.63 -22.33
CA ALA A 136 33.21 -44.33 -21.16
C ALA A 136 31.85 -43.79 -20.68
N ILE A 137 31.38 -42.65 -21.21
CA ILE A 137 30.17 -41.94 -20.75
C ILE A 137 30.30 -41.59 -19.26
N ASN A 138 31.49 -41.12 -18.87
CA ASN A 138 31.73 -40.59 -17.53
C ASN A 138 31.30 -39.10 -17.48
N PRO A 139 30.84 -38.60 -16.32
CA PRO A 139 30.50 -37.19 -16.16
C PRO A 139 31.63 -36.25 -16.61
N PRO A 140 31.32 -35.18 -17.37
CA PRO A 140 29.99 -34.61 -17.57
C PRO A 140 29.21 -35.20 -18.76
N PHE A 141 29.77 -36.20 -19.47
CA PHE A 141 29.10 -36.85 -20.59
C PHE A 141 27.99 -37.78 -20.10
N GLU A 142 26.83 -37.70 -20.75
CA GLU A 142 25.70 -38.62 -20.49
C GLU A 142 25.22 -39.28 -21.79
N SER A 143 24.34 -40.28 -21.66
CA SER A 143 23.85 -41.08 -22.79
C SER A 143 22.96 -40.32 -23.76
N SER A 144 22.41 -39.17 -23.36
CA SER A 144 21.56 -38.35 -24.24
C SER A 144 22.40 -37.60 -25.29
N GLU A 145 21.84 -37.37 -26.48
CA GLU A 145 22.58 -36.81 -27.61
C GLU A 145 23.13 -35.39 -27.35
N LYS A 146 22.39 -34.59 -26.56
CA LYS A 146 22.82 -33.25 -26.11
C LYS A 146 23.95 -33.35 -25.08
N LYS A 147 23.77 -34.13 -24.01
CA LYS A 147 24.76 -34.27 -22.92
C LYS A 147 26.00 -35.06 -23.32
N ARG A 148 25.98 -35.76 -24.45
CA ARG A 148 27.17 -36.38 -25.04
C ARG A 148 28.17 -35.37 -25.61
N LYS A 149 27.78 -34.10 -25.80
CA LYS A 149 28.62 -33.04 -26.40
C LYS A 149 29.21 -32.04 -25.39
N GLU A 150 29.14 -32.35 -24.09
CA GLU A 150 29.58 -31.48 -22.97
C GLU A 150 31.11 -31.42 -22.79
N PHE A 151 31.84 -31.18 -23.88
CA PHE A 151 33.29 -30.99 -23.82
C PHE A 151 33.71 -29.76 -23.00
N PRO A 152 33.06 -28.58 -23.10
CA PRO A 152 33.41 -27.41 -22.29
C PRO A 152 33.47 -27.75 -20.79
N ASP A 153 32.42 -28.38 -20.27
CA ASP A 153 32.33 -28.84 -18.88
C ASP A 153 33.46 -29.81 -18.53
N ALA A 154 33.79 -30.74 -19.43
CA ALA A 154 34.84 -31.72 -19.19
C ALA A 154 36.22 -31.05 -19.05
N PHE A 155 36.47 -30.03 -19.87
CA PHE A 155 37.68 -29.22 -19.80
C PHE A 155 37.73 -28.41 -18.50
N ILE A 156 36.66 -27.69 -18.16
CA ILE A 156 36.60 -26.87 -16.94
C ILE A 156 36.79 -27.73 -15.70
N ALA A 157 36.07 -28.85 -15.61
CA ALA A 157 36.18 -29.79 -14.50
C ALA A 157 37.61 -30.36 -14.38
N ASN A 158 38.26 -30.70 -15.50
CA ASN A 158 39.65 -31.16 -15.48
C ASN A 158 40.62 -30.08 -14.99
N GLN A 159 40.45 -28.82 -15.43
CA GLN A 159 41.25 -27.69 -14.96
C GLN A 159 41.14 -27.49 -13.44
N ILE A 160 39.92 -27.57 -12.91
CA ILE A 160 39.67 -27.49 -11.46
C ILE A 160 40.37 -28.63 -10.74
N ARG A 161 40.15 -29.89 -11.16
CA ARG A 161 40.77 -31.08 -10.53
C ARG A 161 42.30 -31.02 -10.52
N LYS A 162 42.91 -30.52 -11.59
CA LYS A 162 44.38 -30.40 -11.70
C LYS A 162 44.94 -29.28 -10.82
N ARG A 163 44.20 -28.19 -10.63
CA ARG A 163 44.63 -27.04 -9.83
C ARG A 163 44.36 -27.23 -8.33
N PHE A 164 43.24 -27.85 -7.97
CA PHE A 164 42.76 -28.03 -6.60
C PHE A 164 42.71 -29.51 -6.23
N GLY A 165 43.91 -30.11 -6.14
CA GLY A 165 44.07 -31.50 -5.70
C GLY A 165 43.76 -31.70 -4.22
N GLU A 166 44.76 -32.10 -3.43
CA GLU A 166 44.56 -32.49 -2.03
C GLU A 166 44.81 -31.36 -1.00
N ASP A 167 45.39 -30.23 -1.39
CA ASP A 167 45.89 -29.23 -0.43
C ASP A 167 45.00 -27.98 -0.24
N GLU A 168 44.30 -27.52 -1.28
CA GLU A 168 43.52 -26.27 -1.28
C GLU A 168 42.03 -26.53 -1.51
N VAL A 169 41.19 -25.87 -0.71
CA VAL A 169 39.73 -25.98 -0.79
C VAL A 169 39.17 -24.98 -1.81
N ILE A 170 38.29 -25.46 -2.67
CA ILE A 170 37.55 -24.65 -3.65
C ILE A 170 36.04 -24.85 -3.49
N ALA A 171 35.31 -23.73 -3.53
CA ALA A 171 33.87 -23.71 -3.71
C ALA A 171 33.53 -23.61 -5.20
N ILE A 172 32.74 -24.57 -5.67
CA ILE A 172 32.27 -24.70 -7.05
C ILE A 172 30.78 -24.39 -7.06
N ILE A 173 30.41 -23.32 -7.75
CA ILE A 173 29.02 -22.84 -7.83
C ILE A 173 28.51 -23.15 -9.22
N SER A 174 27.54 -24.04 -9.28
CA SER A 174 26.87 -24.49 -10.50
C SER A 174 25.52 -25.06 -10.10
N ASP A 175 24.55 -25.10 -11.00
CA ASP A 175 23.34 -25.90 -10.79
C ASP A 175 23.37 -27.23 -11.59
N ASP A 176 24.33 -27.38 -12.51
CA ASP A 176 24.46 -28.56 -13.34
C ASP A 176 25.03 -29.75 -12.53
N LYS A 177 24.19 -30.78 -12.38
CA LYS A 177 24.55 -32.01 -11.65
C LYS A 177 25.64 -32.82 -12.36
N GLY A 178 25.67 -32.80 -13.69
CA GLY A 178 26.69 -33.45 -14.51
C GLY A 178 28.05 -32.77 -14.34
N PHE A 179 28.08 -31.45 -14.39
CA PHE A 179 29.29 -30.66 -14.14
C PHE A 179 29.84 -30.86 -12.72
N LYS A 180 28.98 -30.84 -11.69
CA LYS A 180 29.38 -31.14 -10.30
C LYS A 180 30.03 -32.52 -10.17
N LYS A 181 29.41 -33.55 -10.78
CA LYS A 181 29.98 -34.90 -10.80
C LYS A 181 31.32 -34.94 -11.53
N ALA A 182 31.45 -34.23 -12.64
CA ALA A 182 32.68 -34.14 -13.40
C ALA A 182 33.82 -33.53 -12.58
N CYS A 183 33.55 -32.50 -11.79
CA CYS A 183 34.56 -31.89 -10.90
C CYS A 183 35.09 -32.88 -9.85
N GLY A 184 34.37 -33.98 -9.60
CA GLY A 184 34.75 -35.03 -8.65
C GLY A 184 34.49 -34.62 -7.21
N TYR A 185 34.11 -35.60 -6.38
CA TYR A 185 33.94 -35.40 -4.95
C TYR A 185 35.29 -35.61 -4.25
N SER A 186 35.97 -34.52 -3.92
CA SER A 186 37.10 -34.51 -2.99
C SER A 186 36.69 -33.83 -1.70
N GLU A 187 37.40 -34.09 -0.59
CA GLU A 187 37.15 -33.37 0.68
C GLU A 187 37.39 -31.85 0.54
N ASN A 188 38.08 -31.43 -0.51
CA ASN A 188 38.40 -30.04 -0.80
C ASN A 188 37.44 -29.36 -1.78
N HIS A 189 36.51 -30.10 -2.39
CA HIS A 189 35.52 -29.54 -3.31
C HIS A 189 34.21 -29.32 -2.56
N ILE A 190 33.85 -28.06 -2.36
CA ILE A 190 32.57 -27.66 -1.77
C ILE A 190 31.66 -27.23 -2.90
N PHE A 191 30.43 -27.77 -2.94
CA PHE A 191 29.48 -27.45 -3.98
C PHE A 191 28.34 -26.60 -3.44
N TYR A 192 28.00 -25.53 -4.16
CA TYR A 192 26.82 -24.70 -3.92
C TYR A 192 25.99 -24.62 -5.20
N GLN A 193 24.66 -24.57 -5.06
CA GLN A 193 23.74 -24.39 -6.20
C GLN A 193 23.68 -22.94 -6.67
N SER A 194 23.96 -21.99 -5.77
CA SER A 194 23.88 -20.56 -6.08
C SER A 194 24.86 -19.73 -5.24
N LEU A 195 25.06 -18.49 -5.64
CA LEU A 195 25.85 -17.51 -4.89
C LEU A 195 25.25 -17.22 -3.50
N GLY A 196 23.92 -17.19 -3.37
CA GLY A 196 23.27 -17.00 -2.07
C GLY A 196 23.62 -18.10 -1.07
N GLU A 197 23.76 -19.36 -1.51
CA GLU A 197 24.19 -20.45 -0.62
C GLU A 197 25.65 -20.27 -0.17
N LEU A 198 26.53 -19.87 -1.08
CA LEU A 198 27.93 -19.54 -0.77
C LEU A 198 28.00 -18.42 0.26
N TYR A 199 27.31 -17.31 0.01
CA TYR A 199 27.32 -16.15 0.91
C TYR A 199 26.76 -16.51 2.29
N ASN A 200 25.66 -17.26 2.34
CA ASN A 200 25.11 -17.75 3.60
C ASN A 200 26.13 -18.60 4.38
N ALA A 201 26.87 -19.48 3.70
CA ALA A 201 27.87 -20.34 4.34
C ALA A 201 29.08 -19.54 4.86
N ILE A 202 29.48 -18.48 4.15
CA ILE A 202 30.51 -17.54 4.60
C ILE A 202 30.02 -16.80 5.85
N ASN A 203 28.85 -16.16 5.79
CA ASN A 203 28.35 -15.30 6.86
C ASN A 203 27.86 -16.09 8.09
N ARG A 204 27.51 -17.37 7.98
CA ARG A 204 27.15 -18.23 9.12
C ARG A 204 28.21 -18.34 10.21
N GLN A 205 29.46 -18.02 9.90
CA GLN A 205 30.58 -18.05 10.86
C GLN A 205 30.77 -16.73 11.59
N GLU A 206 30.10 -15.66 11.16
CA GLU A 206 30.09 -14.37 11.84
C GLU A 206 29.26 -14.45 13.13
N ARG A 207 29.64 -13.67 14.15
CA ARG A 207 28.99 -13.72 15.47
C ARG A 207 27.57 -13.17 15.40
N GLU A 208 27.38 -12.19 14.55
CA GLU A 208 26.18 -11.38 14.33
C GLU A 208 25.10 -12.12 13.52
N TYR A 209 25.46 -13.22 12.83
CA TYR A 209 24.55 -13.93 11.91
C TYR A 209 23.21 -14.30 12.56
N LYS A 210 23.25 -14.91 13.76
CA LYS A 210 22.03 -15.34 14.46
C LYS A 210 21.16 -14.17 14.89
N GLU A 211 21.78 -13.05 15.22
CA GLU A 211 21.09 -11.82 15.62
C GLU A 211 20.39 -11.21 14.41
N ILE A 212 21.09 -11.09 13.28
CA ILE A 212 20.53 -10.55 12.04
C ILE A 212 19.35 -11.40 11.57
N VAL A 213 19.47 -12.73 11.53
CA VAL A 213 18.34 -13.62 11.16
C VAL A 213 17.13 -13.40 12.08
N ARG A 214 17.36 -13.18 13.39
CA ARG A 214 16.26 -12.91 14.34
C ARG A 214 15.60 -11.56 14.08
N ILE A 215 16.40 -10.50 13.93
CA ILE A 215 15.90 -9.14 13.68
C ILE A 215 15.11 -9.13 12.37
N THR A 216 15.68 -9.65 11.27
CA THR A 216 15.00 -9.71 9.97
C THR A 216 13.68 -10.46 10.05
N ASN A 217 13.63 -11.65 10.66
CA ASN A 217 12.36 -12.39 10.80
C ASN A 217 11.35 -11.67 11.70
N SER A 218 11.78 -10.82 12.65
CA SER A 218 10.86 -10.06 13.50
C SER A 218 10.28 -8.83 12.80
N LEU A 219 10.98 -8.29 11.81
CA LEU A 219 10.57 -7.09 11.07
C LEU A 219 9.71 -7.42 9.86
N ILE A 220 9.97 -8.55 9.20
CA ILE A 220 9.39 -8.90 7.89
C ILE A 220 7.86 -8.82 7.83
N GLY A 221 7.17 -9.14 8.93
CA GLY A 221 5.71 -9.07 9.01
C GLY A 221 5.15 -7.66 8.80
N ARG A 222 5.94 -6.61 9.10
CA ARG A 222 5.55 -5.21 8.91
C ARG A 222 5.62 -4.77 7.44
N TYR A 223 6.28 -5.54 6.59
CA TYR A 223 6.49 -5.23 5.17
C TYR A 223 5.68 -6.15 4.26
N ILE A 224 4.75 -6.95 4.80
CA ILE A 224 3.91 -7.82 3.98
C ILE A 224 3.03 -6.99 3.04
N SER A 225 2.41 -5.90 3.53
CA SER A 225 1.61 -5.00 2.70
C SER A 225 2.43 -4.33 1.60
N GLU A 226 3.67 -3.90 1.88
CA GLU A 226 4.58 -3.35 0.86
C GLU A 226 4.93 -4.41 -0.21
N ILE A 227 5.12 -5.67 0.18
CA ILE A 227 5.32 -6.78 -0.76
C ILE A 227 4.07 -7.02 -1.61
N GLU A 228 2.87 -6.94 -1.02
CA GLU A 228 1.59 -7.09 -1.74
C GLU A 228 1.39 -5.99 -2.77
N GLU A 229 1.59 -4.74 -2.38
CA GLU A 229 1.51 -3.58 -3.27
C GLU A 229 2.50 -3.68 -4.42
N GLU A 230 3.75 -4.08 -4.14
CA GLU A 230 4.75 -4.27 -5.20
C GLU A 230 4.34 -5.38 -6.16
N ILE A 231 3.73 -6.49 -5.69
CA ILE A 231 3.26 -7.58 -6.57
C ILE A 231 2.08 -7.14 -7.44
N LYS A 232 1.19 -6.28 -6.93
CA LYS A 232 0.06 -5.73 -7.70
C LYS A 232 0.49 -4.74 -8.78
N ASN A 233 1.70 -4.19 -8.69
CA ASN A 233 2.24 -3.33 -9.73
C ASN A 233 2.41 -4.16 -11.03
N GLU A 234 1.92 -3.64 -12.17
CA GLU A 234 1.92 -4.33 -13.48
C GLU A 234 3.30 -4.87 -13.86
N ASP A 235 4.36 -4.16 -13.45
CA ASP A 235 5.72 -4.59 -13.72
C ASP A 235 6.17 -5.77 -12.85
N CYS A 236 5.58 -6.12 -11.72
CA CYS A 236 6.21 -7.11 -10.83
C CYS A 236 5.99 -8.56 -11.28
N VAL A 237 4.83 -8.88 -11.83
CA VAL A 237 4.45 -10.25 -12.21
C VAL A 237 4.73 -10.50 -13.69
N GLU A 238 5.34 -11.64 -13.99
CA GLU A 238 5.61 -12.10 -15.36
C GLU A 238 4.97 -13.47 -15.54
N VAL A 239 3.92 -13.57 -16.36
CA VAL A 239 3.21 -14.83 -16.63
C VAL A 239 3.73 -15.45 -17.93
N HIS A 240 4.16 -16.71 -17.85
CA HIS A 240 4.59 -17.52 -18.98
C HIS A 240 3.53 -18.60 -19.23
N GLY A 241 2.52 -18.25 -20.04
CA GLY A 241 1.43 -19.16 -20.43
C GLY A 241 1.86 -20.27 -21.39
N LEU A 242 2.91 -20.04 -22.18
CA LEU A 242 3.46 -21.04 -23.09
C LEU A 242 4.50 -21.92 -22.40
N SER A 243 4.37 -23.22 -22.60
CA SER A 243 5.35 -24.23 -22.18
C SER A 243 5.67 -25.19 -23.32
N CYS A 244 6.91 -25.64 -23.39
CA CYS A 244 7.32 -26.63 -24.39
C CYS A 244 7.74 -27.92 -23.69
N ASP A 245 7.24 -29.05 -24.16
CA ASP A 245 7.68 -30.36 -23.69
C ASP A 245 9.09 -30.72 -24.21
N SER A 246 9.58 -31.90 -23.83
CA SER A 246 10.90 -32.39 -24.24
C SER A 246 11.05 -32.62 -25.76
N ASP A 247 9.94 -32.76 -26.47
CA ASP A 247 9.87 -32.94 -27.92
C ASP A 247 9.68 -31.61 -28.68
N GLY A 248 9.57 -30.50 -27.94
CA GLY A 248 9.39 -29.16 -28.48
C GLY A 248 7.95 -28.87 -28.92
N ILE A 249 6.99 -29.63 -28.41
CA ILE A 249 5.57 -29.36 -28.61
C ILE A 249 5.18 -28.27 -27.61
N GLU A 250 4.68 -27.18 -28.15
CA GLU A 250 4.22 -26.01 -27.42
C GLU A 250 2.78 -26.25 -26.94
N SER A 251 2.50 -25.89 -25.69
CA SER A 251 1.19 -25.99 -25.05
C SER A 251 0.95 -24.82 -24.11
N GLY A 252 -0.30 -24.39 -24.01
CA GLY A 252 -0.73 -23.22 -23.24
C GLY A 252 -1.10 -22.05 -24.16
N TYR A 253 -1.10 -20.84 -23.62
CA TYR A 253 -1.59 -19.64 -24.31
C TYR A 253 -0.50 -18.57 -24.37
N ASP A 254 -0.41 -17.90 -25.52
CA ASP A 254 0.46 -16.72 -25.70
C ASP A 254 -0.28 -15.50 -25.17
N TYR A 255 -0.17 -15.27 -23.86
CA TYR A 255 -0.87 -14.17 -23.20
C TYR A 255 -0.34 -12.82 -23.69
N SER A 256 -1.25 -11.98 -24.15
CA SER A 256 -0.99 -10.60 -24.55
C SER A 256 -0.96 -9.65 -23.35
N ASP A 257 -1.68 -9.98 -22.29
CA ASP A 257 -1.76 -9.18 -21.07
C ASP A 257 -2.06 -10.07 -19.84
N ALA A 258 -1.69 -9.61 -18.65
CA ALA A 258 -1.90 -10.32 -17.40
C ALA A 258 -2.08 -9.37 -16.20
N GLU A 259 -3.20 -9.49 -15.51
CA GLU A 259 -3.56 -8.63 -14.36
C GLU A 259 -3.69 -9.45 -13.07
N VAL A 260 -3.03 -8.99 -12.01
CA VAL A 260 -3.08 -9.63 -10.69
C VAL A 260 -4.38 -9.27 -9.98
N VAL A 261 -5.30 -10.22 -9.87
CA VAL A 261 -6.62 -10.00 -9.25
C VAL A 261 -6.58 -10.18 -7.74
N SER A 262 -5.88 -11.21 -7.26
CA SER A 262 -5.80 -11.44 -5.81
C SER A 262 -4.48 -12.06 -5.37
N ILE A 263 -4.07 -11.70 -4.15
CA ILE A 263 -2.88 -12.23 -3.49
C ILE A 263 -3.29 -12.70 -2.10
N ARG A 264 -2.96 -13.94 -1.75
CA ARG A 264 -3.31 -14.53 -0.45
C ARG A 264 -2.15 -15.28 0.16
N GLY A 265 -2.06 -15.21 1.49
CA GLY A 265 -1.19 -16.09 2.28
C GLY A 265 0.29 -15.89 2.03
N ILE A 266 0.75 -14.64 1.91
CA ILE A 266 2.19 -14.36 1.82
C ILE A 266 2.87 -14.85 3.08
N SER A 267 3.81 -15.78 2.89
CA SER A 267 4.69 -16.25 3.93
C SER A 267 6.13 -16.05 3.48
N SER A 268 6.99 -15.68 4.41
CA SER A 268 8.38 -15.37 4.11
C SER A 268 9.30 -15.86 5.21
N ARG A 269 10.52 -16.22 4.81
CA ARG A 269 11.58 -16.61 5.74
C ARG A 269 12.94 -16.22 5.18
N VAL A 270 13.87 -15.91 6.08
CA VAL A 270 15.27 -15.69 5.68
C VAL A 270 15.85 -16.97 5.07
N ARG A 271 16.24 -16.90 3.79
CA ARG A 271 16.92 -17.97 3.04
C ARG A 271 18.44 -17.88 3.21
N SER A 272 18.99 -16.68 3.03
CA SER A 272 20.43 -16.41 3.18
C SER A 272 20.69 -15.02 3.76
N ILE A 273 21.81 -14.91 4.47
CA ILE A 273 22.45 -13.62 4.74
C ILE A 273 23.62 -13.51 3.76
N ASP A 274 23.55 -12.52 2.90
CA ASP A 274 24.44 -12.34 1.75
C ASP A 274 25.67 -11.51 2.11
N GLU A 275 25.51 -10.51 2.96
CA GLU A 275 26.59 -9.66 3.46
C GLU A 275 26.27 -9.11 4.85
N ILE A 276 27.30 -8.98 5.69
CA ILE A 276 27.21 -8.33 7.00
C ILE A 276 28.31 -7.27 7.06
N THR A 277 27.91 -6.01 7.23
CA THR A 277 28.79 -4.88 7.53
C THR A 277 28.37 -4.26 8.86
N ASP A 278 29.15 -3.32 9.41
CA ASP A 278 28.81 -2.66 10.67
C ASP A 278 27.50 -1.85 10.60
N GLU A 279 27.15 -1.33 9.42
CA GLU A 279 25.99 -0.44 9.23
C GLU A 279 24.78 -1.17 8.64
N THR A 280 25.01 -2.08 7.69
CA THR A 280 23.93 -2.77 6.98
C THR A 280 24.16 -4.28 6.89
N ALA A 281 23.07 -5.01 6.70
CA ALA A 281 23.11 -6.43 6.37
C ALA A 281 22.21 -6.73 5.17
N TRP A 282 22.74 -7.46 4.20
CA TRP A 282 21.98 -7.89 3.04
C TRP A 282 21.47 -9.31 3.25
N ALA A 283 20.19 -9.53 2.96
CA ALA A 283 19.57 -10.84 3.09
C ALA A 283 18.68 -11.15 1.89
N THR A 284 18.56 -12.44 1.58
CA THR A 284 17.56 -12.95 0.64
C THR A 284 16.48 -13.68 1.42
N LEU A 285 15.24 -13.27 1.20
CA LEU A 285 14.02 -13.90 1.69
C LEU A 285 13.52 -14.90 0.67
N LEU A 286 12.97 -16.02 1.13
CA LEU A 286 12.17 -16.91 0.31
C LEU A 286 10.71 -16.70 0.67
N CYS A 287 9.95 -16.21 -0.28
CA CYS A 287 8.53 -15.92 -0.15
C CYS A 287 7.70 -17.00 -0.87
N THR A 288 6.48 -17.20 -0.37
CA THR A 288 5.45 -18.01 -1.00
C THR A 288 4.14 -17.25 -0.96
N ALA A 289 3.38 -17.23 -2.05
CA ALA A 289 2.08 -16.59 -2.10
C ALA A 289 1.15 -17.36 -3.03
N SER A 290 -0.15 -17.35 -2.72
CA SER A 290 -1.19 -17.66 -3.70
C SER A 290 -1.44 -16.40 -4.51
N ILE A 291 -1.34 -16.48 -5.83
CA ILE A 291 -1.54 -15.34 -6.74
C ILE A 291 -2.51 -15.80 -7.81
N ASP A 292 -3.62 -15.08 -7.95
CA ASP A 292 -4.60 -15.30 -9.01
C ASP A 292 -4.41 -14.19 -10.04
N VAL A 293 -4.30 -14.57 -11.32
CA VAL A 293 -4.02 -13.66 -12.42
C VAL A 293 -5.00 -13.92 -13.55
N VAL A 294 -5.61 -12.85 -14.05
CA VAL A 294 -6.43 -12.90 -15.26
C VAL A 294 -5.53 -12.59 -16.45
N CYS A 295 -5.44 -13.53 -17.38
CA CYS A 295 -4.52 -13.46 -18.50
C CYS A 295 -5.32 -13.42 -19.81
N SER A 296 -5.10 -12.40 -20.62
CA SER A 296 -5.77 -12.22 -21.91
C SER A 296 -4.91 -12.79 -23.04
N TYR A 297 -5.51 -13.43 -24.03
CA TYR A 297 -4.84 -13.92 -25.24
C TYR A 297 -5.74 -13.80 -26.47
N GLU A 298 -5.13 -13.76 -27.65
CA GLU A 298 -5.87 -13.71 -28.92
C GLU A 298 -6.09 -15.12 -29.47
N ASP A 299 -7.34 -15.49 -29.76
CA ASP A 299 -7.70 -16.81 -30.26
C ASP A 299 -7.49 -16.93 -31.78
N TYR A 300 -6.22 -17.02 -32.16
CA TYR A 300 -5.83 -17.20 -33.55
C TYR A 300 -6.28 -18.53 -34.17
N ASP A 301 -6.55 -19.55 -33.34
CA ASP A 301 -6.95 -20.88 -33.81
C ASP A 301 -8.38 -20.87 -34.38
N ASN A 302 -9.25 -20.02 -33.84
CA ASN A 302 -10.63 -19.83 -34.33
C ASN A 302 -10.79 -18.62 -35.28
N ALA A 303 -9.78 -17.76 -35.41
CA ALA A 303 -9.81 -16.59 -36.29
C ALA A 303 -9.65 -16.93 -37.79
N VAL A 304 -10.31 -16.15 -38.66
CA VAL A 304 -10.24 -16.33 -40.12
C VAL A 304 -9.14 -15.45 -40.72
N TRP A 305 -8.08 -16.05 -41.25
CA TRP A 305 -7.01 -15.30 -41.94
C TRP A 305 -7.39 -14.90 -43.38
N ASP A 306 -7.35 -13.60 -43.69
CA ASP A 306 -7.46 -13.08 -45.06
C ASP A 306 -6.08 -12.73 -45.63
N SER A 307 -5.68 -13.48 -46.65
CA SER A 307 -4.40 -13.29 -47.35
C SER A 307 -4.32 -12.05 -48.25
N GLU A 308 -5.45 -11.49 -48.69
CA GLU A 308 -5.47 -10.29 -49.55
C GLU A 308 -5.21 -9.01 -48.74
N THR A 309 -5.86 -8.90 -47.57
CA THR A 309 -5.69 -7.77 -46.64
C THR A 309 -4.54 -7.97 -45.64
N ARG A 310 -4.07 -9.22 -45.46
CA ARG A 310 -3.05 -9.64 -44.48
C ARG A 310 -3.47 -9.35 -43.04
N SER A 311 -4.74 -9.61 -42.73
CA SER A 311 -5.32 -9.45 -41.39
C SER A 311 -6.23 -10.62 -41.03
N TYR A 312 -6.38 -10.86 -39.72
CA TYR A 312 -7.37 -11.78 -39.17
C TYR A 312 -8.74 -11.09 -39.08
N TYR A 313 -9.80 -11.82 -39.42
CA TYR A 313 -11.20 -11.48 -39.22
C TYR A 313 -11.78 -12.38 -38.13
N CYS A 314 -12.67 -11.83 -37.29
CA CYS A 314 -13.21 -12.53 -36.12
C CYS A 314 -12.12 -13.06 -35.18
N LEU A 315 -11.06 -12.27 -34.97
CA LEU A 315 -10.10 -12.55 -33.90
C LEU A 315 -10.76 -12.12 -32.58
N GLU A 316 -11.06 -13.10 -31.73
CA GLU A 316 -11.62 -12.89 -30.40
C GLU A 316 -10.49 -12.87 -29.38
N THR A 317 -10.57 -11.93 -28.44
CA THR A 317 -9.70 -11.94 -27.27
C THR A 317 -10.39 -12.83 -26.23
N ARG A 318 -9.66 -13.76 -25.64
CA ARG A 318 -10.16 -14.62 -24.57
C ARG A 318 -9.38 -14.38 -23.30
N LYS A 319 -9.99 -14.65 -22.15
CA LYS A 319 -9.34 -14.50 -20.85
C LYS A 319 -9.30 -15.83 -20.11
N ASN A 320 -8.23 -16.03 -19.37
CA ASN A 320 -8.05 -17.18 -18.48
C ASN A 320 -7.76 -16.69 -17.07
N LEU A 321 -8.46 -17.22 -16.07
CA LEU A 321 -8.09 -17.08 -14.67
C LEU A 321 -7.10 -18.19 -14.30
N GLU A 322 -5.83 -17.82 -14.13
CA GLU A 322 -4.80 -18.73 -13.62
C GLU A 322 -4.59 -18.55 -12.11
N LYS A 323 -4.69 -19.64 -11.35
CA LYS A 323 -4.41 -19.67 -9.90
C LYS A 323 -3.02 -20.27 -9.67
N HIS A 324 -2.11 -19.52 -9.06
CA HIS A 324 -0.73 -19.96 -8.83
C HIS A 324 -0.39 -20.07 -7.35
N LEU A 325 0.50 -21.03 -7.04
CA LEU A 325 1.28 -21.04 -5.81
C LEU A 325 2.72 -20.64 -6.12
N ALA A 326 2.99 -19.34 -6.09
CA ALA A 326 4.27 -18.77 -6.43
C ALA A 326 5.31 -18.97 -5.32
N ARG A 327 6.56 -19.22 -5.72
CA ARG A 327 7.72 -19.25 -4.81
C ARG A 327 8.84 -18.38 -5.37
N PHE A 328 9.09 -17.24 -4.73
CA PHE A 328 9.99 -16.23 -5.26
C PHE A 328 10.97 -15.75 -4.19
N GLY A 329 12.08 -15.16 -4.63
CA GLY A 329 13.11 -14.63 -3.76
C GLY A 329 13.06 -13.10 -3.75
N ILE A 330 13.05 -12.49 -2.57
CA ILE A 330 13.15 -11.04 -2.40
C ILE A 330 14.49 -10.72 -1.76
N ARG A 331 15.20 -9.70 -2.26
CA ARG A 331 16.40 -9.19 -1.60
C ARG A 331 16.03 -7.99 -0.75
N ILE A 332 16.61 -7.94 0.43
CA ILE A 332 16.39 -6.86 1.39
C ILE A 332 17.72 -6.36 1.93
N GLU A 333 17.74 -5.06 2.22
CA GLU A 333 18.80 -4.40 2.97
C GLU A 333 18.25 -4.06 4.36
N LEU A 334 18.92 -4.53 5.41
CA LEU A 334 18.63 -4.19 6.80
C LEU A 334 19.58 -3.09 7.25
N ASP A 335 19.03 -1.93 7.64
CA ASP A 335 19.78 -0.94 8.41
C ASP A 335 19.91 -1.42 9.86
N ARG A 336 21.14 -1.64 10.31
CA ARG A 336 21.43 -2.19 11.64
C ARG A 336 21.29 -1.17 12.77
N LYS A 337 21.29 0.13 12.48
CA LYS A 337 21.12 1.20 13.47
C LYS A 337 19.65 1.51 13.68
N GLU A 338 18.88 1.59 12.61
CA GLU A 338 17.46 1.95 12.63
C GLU A 338 16.52 0.74 12.73
N ASN A 339 17.02 -0.48 12.47
CA ASN A 339 16.22 -1.70 12.36
C ASN A 339 15.07 -1.56 11.36
N ASN A 340 15.38 -0.97 10.21
CA ASN A 340 14.47 -0.78 9.09
C ASN A 340 14.89 -1.71 7.93
N LEU A 341 13.92 -2.27 7.22
CA LEU A 341 14.16 -3.03 6.00
C LEU A 341 13.87 -2.17 4.79
N LYS A 342 14.70 -2.30 3.76
CA LYS A 342 14.43 -1.81 2.42
C LYS A 342 14.29 -2.99 1.49
N ILE A 343 13.16 -3.08 0.79
CA ILE A 343 12.93 -4.08 -0.24
C ILE A 343 13.61 -3.62 -1.52
N VAL A 344 14.35 -4.53 -2.16
CA VAL A 344 14.90 -4.30 -3.51
C VAL A 344 13.89 -4.80 -4.53
N PRO A 345 13.65 -4.06 -5.63
CA PRO A 345 12.73 -4.46 -6.68
C PRO A 345 12.96 -5.91 -7.11
N PHE A 346 11.86 -6.64 -7.25
CA PHE A 346 11.86 -8.06 -7.59
C PHE A 346 10.83 -8.33 -8.68
N LYS A 347 10.88 -9.54 -9.24
CA LYS A 347 9.88 -10.04 -10.20
C LYS A 347 9.36 -11.39 -9.69
N VAL A 348 8.08 -11.65 -9.89
CA VAL A 348 7.46 -12.95 -9.63
C VAL A 348 7.14 -13.61 -10.96
N ILE A 349 7.80 -14.74 -11.23
CA ILE A 349 7.58 -15.50 -12.47
C ILE A 349 6.52 -16.56 -12.20
N LEU A 350 5.44 -16.53 -12.97
CA LEU A 350 4.36 -17.49 -12.96
C LEU A 350 4.42 -18.31 -14.24
N ASN A 351 4.37 -19.63 -14.12
CA ASN A 351 4.50 -20.56 -15.24
C ASN A 351 3.85 -21.91 -14.92
N GLY A 352 4.00 -22.88 -15.81
CA GLY A 352 3.45 -24.24 -15.62
C GLY A 352 3.90 -24.96 -14.34
N ASP A 353 5.01 -24.56 -13.68
CA ASP A 353 5.42 -25.14 -12.39
C ASP A 353 4.71 -24.52 -11.19
N THR A 354 4.20 -23.29 -11.33
CA THR A 354 3.50 -22.56 -10.27
C THR A 354 1.99 -22.68 -10.35
N ILE A 355 1.45 -22.96 -11.54
CA ILE A 355 0.01 -23.07 -11.77
C ILE A 355 -0.61 -24.22 -10.95
N ARG A 356 -1.79 -23.96 -10.40
CA ARG A 356 -2.60 -24.93 -9.66
C ARG A 356 -3.84 -25.27 -10.43
N ASP A 357 -4.56 -24.25 -10.88
CA ASP A 357 -5.78 -24.36 -11.66
C ASP A 357 -5.79 -23.26 -12.73
N CYS A 358 -6.47 -23.52 -13.85
CA CYS A 358 -6.69 -22.58 -14.94
C CYS A 358 -8.14 -22.72 -15.37
N PHE A 359 -8.85 -21.61 -15.51
CA PHE A 359 -10.24 -21.55 -15.95
C PHE A 359 -10.35 -20.58 -17.11
N GLU A 360 -10.98 -21.00 -18.20
CA GLU A 360 -11.36 -20.09 -19.29
C GLU A 360 -12.53 -19.25 -18.82
N ILE A 361 -12.44 -17.94 -19.07
CA ILE A 361 -13.50 -16.97 -18.81
C ILE A 361 -14.20 -16.80 -20.17
N ASP A 362 -15.37 -17.42 -20.34
CA ASP A 362 -16.14 -17.35 -21.58
C ASP A 362 -16.77 -15.95 -21.71
N GLU A 363 -16.49 -15.20 -22.79
CA GLU A 363 -17.06 -13.86 -23.03
C GLU A 363 -18.60 -13.83 -23.21
N ASP A 364 -19.26 -15.01 -23.31
CA ASP A 364 -20.73 -15.11 -23.25
C ASP A 364 -21.27 -15.04 -21.81
N GLU A 365 -20.39 -15.19 -20.82
CA GLU A 365 -20.54 -14.65 -19.48
C GLU A 365 -19.77 -13.33 -19.48
N GLU A 366 -20.48 -12.23 -19.77
CA GLU A 366 -20.05 -10.92 -19.31
C GLU A 366 -19.66 -11.10 -17.83
N GLU A 367 -18.35 -11.08 -17.53
CA GLU A 367 -17.84 -10.73 -16.20
C GLU A 367 -18.28 -9.28 -15.97
N TYR A 368 -19.56 -9.09 -15.74
CA TYR A 368 -19.97 -8.45 -14.53
C TYR A 368 -19.09 -9.03 -13.43
N ASP A 369 -18.34 -8.19 -12.70
CA ASP A 369 -17.81 -8.60 -11.41
C ASP A 369 -18.89 -9.47 -10.71
N GLU A 370 -18.53 -10.53 -9.97
CA GLU A 370 -19.56 -11.28 -9.22
C GLU A 370 -20.46 -10.31 -8.41
N MET A 371 -19.85 -9.19 -7.98
CA MET A 371 -20.52 -8.00 -7.45
C MET A 371 -21.40 -7.24 -8.46
N ASP A 372 -21.00 -7.02 -9.71
CA ASP A 372 -21.85 -6.41 -10.76
C ASP A 372 -23.05 -7.29 -11.14
N ILE A 373 -22.93 -8.63 -11.16
CA ILE A 373 -24.08 -9.53 -11.37
C ILE A 373 -25.02 -9.39 -10.17
N ILE A 374 -24.47 -9.50 -8.96
CA ILE A 374 -25.25 -9.33 -7.73
C ILE A 374 -25.93 -7.96 -7.73
N ASN A 375 -25.21 -6.88 -8.08
CA ASN A 375 -25.73 -5.52 -8.14
C ASN A 375 -26.80 -5.35 -9.22
N GLN A 376 -26.63 -5.96 -10.39
CA GLN A 376 -27.65 -5.90 -11.44
C GLN A 376 -28.88 -6.72 -11.14
N GLU A 377 -28.72 -7.89 -10.52
CA GLU A 377 -29.83 -8.68 -9.99
C GLU A 377 -30.58 -7.88 -8.92
N ARG A 378 -29.86 -7.26 -7.98
CA ARG A 378 -30.43 -6.38 -6.95
C ARG A 378 -31.19 -5.22 -7.57
N ASP A 379 -30.59 -4.51 -8.53
CA ASP A 379 -31.22 -3.40 -9.25
C ASP A 379 -32.50 -3.87 -9.99
N LEU A 380 -32.50 -5.06 -10.60
CA LEU A 380 -33.68 -5.65 -11.26
C LEU A 380 -34.86 -5.86 -10.30
N TYR A 381 -34.57 -6.14 -9.03
CA TYR A 381 -35.57 -6.31 -7.97
C TYR A 381 -35.85 -5.03 -7.18
N GLY A 382 -35.21 -3.90 -7.55
CA GLY A 382 -35.36 -2.61 -6.88
C GLY A 382 -34.59 -2.49 -5.56
N LEU A 383 -33.58 -3.35 -5.35
CA LEU A 383 -32.68 -3.31 -4.21
C LEU A 383 -31.43 -2.48 -4.53
N CYS A 384 -30.81 -1.87 -3.52
CA CYS A 384 -29.58 -1.10 -3.64
C CYS A 384 -28.36 -2.01 -3.92
N SER A 385 -27.44 -1.54 -4.74
CA SER A 385 -26.15 -2.18 -4.99
C SER A 385 -25.32 -2.27 -3.70
N LEU A 386 -24.65 -3.39 -3.43
CA LEU A 386 -23.91 -3.64 -2.18
C LEU A 386 -22.74 -2.67 -1.97
N ASP A 387 -22.17 -2.12 -3.06
CA ASP A 387 -21.10 -1.13 -3.05
C ASP A 387 -21.60 0.32 -2.88
N LYS A 388 -22.92 0.54 -2.80
CA LYS A 388 -23.54 1.88 -2.76
C LYS A 388 -24.37 2.17 -1.51
N TYR A 389 -24.25 1.36 -0.46
CA TYR A 389 -25.01 1.59 0.78
C TYR A 389 -24.64 2.87 1.50
N GLU A 390 -23.41 3.34 1.36
CA GLU A 390 -22.99 4.64 1.89
C GLU A 390 -23.73 5.78 1.17
N ASP A 391 -23.82 5.72 -0.17
CA ASP A 391 -24.58 6.68 -0.97
C ASP A 391 -26.07 6.61 -0.65
N TYR A 392 -26.64 5.40 -0.57
CA TYR A 392 -28.04 5.17 -0.23
C TYR A 392 -28.41 5.74 1.15
N LEU A 393 -27.59 5.50 2.17
CA LEU A 393 -27.79 6.05 3.52
C LEU A 393 -27.78 7.59 3.50
N ASN A 394 -26.86 8.20 2.76
CA ASN A 394 -26.76 9.65 2.66
C ASN A 394 -27.96 10.25 1.91
N GLU A 395 -28.41 9.61 0.83
CA GLU A 395 -29.62 10.01 0.10
C GLU A 395 -30.87 9.94 0.98
N GLU A 396 -31.06 8.83 1.71
CA GLU A 396 -32.18 8.66 2.64
C GLU A 396 -32.12 9.64 3.82
N LEU A 397 -30.92 9.99 4.30
CA LEU A 397 -30.74 10.94 5.39
C LEU A 397 -31.24 12.34 5.01
N ILE A 398 -30.89 12.84 3.82
CA ILE A 398 -31.20 14.21 3.37
C ILE A 398 -32.70 14.50 3.44
N ASP A 399 -33.53 13.55 3.02
CA ASP A 399 -34.99 13.69 2.99
C ASP A 399 -35.71 13.10 4.23
N SER A 400 -34.94 12.57 5.21
CA SER A 400 -35.50 11.91 6.39
C SER A 400 -36.23 12.86 7.34
N SER A 401 -37.21 12.33 8.09
CA SER A 401 -37.78 13.06 9.23
C SER A 401 -36.73 13.33 10.31
N PHE A 402 -35.75 12.45 10.44
CA PHE A 402 -34.63 12.58 11.38
C PHE A 402 -33.83 13.86 11.14
N MET A 403 -33.33 14.08 9.91
CA MET A 403 -32.62 15.30 9.52
C MET A 403 -33.47 16.53 9.80
N ASN A 404 -34.71 16.54 9.32
CA ASN A 404 -35.63 17.66 9.51
C ASN A 404 -35.89 18.00 10.99
N ASP A 405 -36.14 16.98 11.81
CA ASP A 405 -36.44 17.18 13.24
C ASP A 405 -35.23 17.68 14.01
N ILE A 406 -34.03 17.12 13.77
CA ILE A 406 -32.79 17.54 14.43
C ILE A 406 -32.40 18.95 14.00
N VAL A 407 -32.41 19.24 12.69
CA VAL A 407 -32.10 20.58 12.17
C VAL A 407 -33.09 21.61 12.71
N SER A 408 -34.38 21.28 12.84
CA SER A 408 -35.36 22.18 13.49
C SER A 408 -34.99 22.51 14.95
N LYS A 409 -34.37 21.57 15.69
CA LYS A 409 -33.83 21.86 17.03
C LYS A 409 -32.58 22.72 16.96
N PHE A 410 -31.70 22.49 15.99
CA PHE A 410 -30.51 23.32 15.78
C PHE A 410 -30.87 24.76 15.43
N GLU A 411 -31.84 24.98 14.55
CA GLU A 411 -32.39 26.30 14.24
C GLU A 411 -32.90 27.00 15.51
N LYS A 412 -33.68 26.29 16.34
CA LYS A 412 -34.16 26.83 17.61
C LYS A 412 -33.02 27.22 18.54
N ILE A 413 -31.95 26.43 18.62
CA ILE A 413 -30.77 26.74 19.46
C ILE A 413 -29.99 27.93 18.86
N ASN A 414 -29.84 27.99 17.55
CA ASN A 414 -29.18 29.09 16.85
C ASN A 414 -29.93 30.42 17.06
N ASP A 415 -31.26 30.41 17.00
CA ASP A 415 -32.09 31.57 17.33
C ASP A 415 -31.84 32.04 18.77
N LEU A 416 -31.70 31.10 19.71
CA LEU A 416 -31.36 31.43 21.10
C LEU A 416 -29.94 32.01 21.23
N TYR A 417 -28.96 31.51 20.47
CA TYR A 417 -27.62 32.08 20.47
C TYR A 417 -27.58 33.53 19.97
N GLN A 418 -28.40 33.88 18.97
CA GLN A 418 -28.54 35.27 18.52
C GLN A 418 -29.04 36.19 19.64
N GLU A 419 -29.92 35.70 20.52
CA GLU A 419 -30.38 36.50 21.66
C GLU A 419 -29.24 36.82 22.66
N TYR A 420 -28.18 36.00 22.74
CA TYR A 420 -27.02 36.34 23.56
C TYR A 420 -26.24 37.54 23.01
N GLU A 421 -26.22 37.75 21.70
CA GLU A 421 -25.57 38.90 21.06
C GLU A 421 -26.22 40.22 21.52
N ASP A 422 -27.55 40.26 21.46
CA ASP A 422 -28.35 41.40 21.91
C ASP A 422 -28.09 41.71 23.41
N ILE A 423 -28.03 40.67 24.24
CA ILE A 423 -27.79 40.81 25.68
C ILE A 423 -26.34 41.26 25.93
N ALA A 424 -25.36 40.71 25.22
CA ALA A 424 -23.95 41.08 25.33
C ALA A 424 -23.74 42.56 24.99
N CYS A 425 -24.41 43.09 23.96
CA CYS A 425 -24.37 44.51 23.62
C CYS A 425 -24.80 45.41 24.80
N ILE A 426 -25.83 45.00 25.56
CA ILE A 426 -26.29 45.76 26.74
C ILE A 426 -25.24 45.73 27.85
N TYR A 427 -24.54 44.61 28.03
CA TYR A 427 -23.44 44.52 29.00
C TYR A 427 -22.22 45.34 28.59
N ASP A 428 -21.88 45.44 27.30
CA ASP A 428 -20.83 46.33 26.81
C ASP A 428 -21.18 47.81 27.05
N GLU A 429 -22.42 48.19 26.73
CA GLU A 429 -22.92 49.53 27.06
C GLU A 429 -22.83 49.79 28.58
N PHE A 430 -23.16 48.80 29.40
CA PHE A 430 -23.06 48.90 30.85
C PHE A 430 -21.63 49.07 31.35
N LEU A 431 -20.67 48.32 30.80
CA LEU A 431 -19.24 48.45 31.10
C LEU A 431 -18.73 49.86 30.78
N SER A 432 -19.13 50.41 29.62
CA SER A 432 -18.80 51.79 29.25
C SER A 432 -19.30 52.83 30.27
N VAL A 433 -20.44 52.54 30.93
CA VAL A 433 -21.05 53.42 31.94
C VAL A 433 -20.37 53.27 33.31
N ILE A 434 -19.95 52.07 33.70
CA ILE A 434 -19.21 51.83 34.97
C ILE A 434 -17.83 52.46 34.91
N ARG A 435 -17.11 52.30 33.79
CA ARG A 435 -15.74 52.78 33.58
C ARG A 435 -15.65 54.30 33.42
N ASP A 436 -16.77 54.98 33.18
CA ASP A 436 -16.88 56.44 33.08
C ASP A 436 -17.00 57.13 34.45
N THR A 437 -15.88 57.70 34.92
CA THR A 437 -15.75 58.37 36.23
C THR A 437 -16.66 59.58 36.46
N GLU A 438 -17.27 60.19 35.43
CA GLU A 438 -18.18 61.34 35.57
C GLU A 438 -19.62 60.95 35.96
N LYS A 439 -19.97 59.66 35.95
CA LYS A 439 -21.35 59.15 36.19
C LYS A 439 -21.59 58.54 37.58
N SER A 440 -20.80 58.91 38.59
CA SER A 440 -20.84 58.37 39.98
C SER A 440 -22.23 58.24 40.63
N ASN A 441 -23.14 59.21 40.44
CA ASN A 441 -24.51 59.12 40.98
C ASN A 441 -25.40 58.08 40.28
N SER A 442 -25.08 57.73 39.03
CA SER A 442 -25.81 56.73 38.24
C SER A 442 -25.46 55.31 38.67
N ILE A 443 -24.19 55.07 39.01
CA ILE A 443 -23.69 53.78 39.51
C ILE A 443 -24.38 53.41 40.83
N LYS A 444 -24.59 54.38 41.74
CA LYS A 444 -25.27 54.16 43.03
C LYS A 444 -26.71 53.63 42.89
N GLN A 445 -27.48 54.19 41.96
CA GLN A 445 -28.88 53.78 41.73
C GLN A 445 -28.97 52.43 41.01
N LEU A 446 -28.04 52.15 40.09
CA LEU A 446 -27.90 50.86 39.42
C LEU A 446 -27.57 49.75 40.42
N VAL A 447 -26.54 49.95 41.27
CA VAL A 447 -26.15 49.00 42.33
C VAL A 447 -27.31 48.70 43.28
N LEU A 448 -28.10 49.70 43.67
CA LEU A 448 -29.31 49.52 44.49
C LEU A 448 -30.40 48.68 43.81
N GLY A 449 -30.55 48.78 42.49
CA GLY A 449 -31.50 48.00 41.69
C GLY A 449 -31.04 46.57 41.39
N MET A 450 -29.73 46.34 41.46
CA MET A 450 -29.08 45.06 41.15
C MET A 450 -28.74 44.22 42.39
N LYS A 451 -28.87 44.77 43.61
CA LYS A 451 -28.55 44.08 44.88
C LYS A 451 -29.23 42.72 45.08
N ASP A 452 -30.38 42.50 44.46
CA ASP A 452 -31.17 41.26 44.59
C ASP A 452 -30.85 40.26 43.45
N ILE A 453 -29.86 40.56 42.60
CA ILE A 453 -29.38 39.66 41.54
C ILE A 453 -28.37 38.70 42.17
N GLU A 454 -28.63 37.41 42.01
CA GLU A 454 -27.72 36.37 42.49
C GLU A 454 -26.34 36.48 41.81
N GLY A 455 -25.29 36.54 42.63
CA GLY A 455 -23.90 36.66 42.17
C GLY A 455 -23.43 38.09 41.86
N PHE A 456 -24.28 39.12 42.00
CA PHE A 456 -23.88 40.51 41.82
C PHE A 456 -23.11 41.04 43.05
N PRO A 457 -21.94 41.68 42.88
CA PRO A 457 -21.16 42.24 43.99
C PRO A 457 -21.85 43.48 44.58
N VAL A 458 -22.24 43.40 45.86
CA VAL A 458 -22.93 44.48 46.58
C VAL A 458 -21.95 45.23 47.49
N PRO A 459 -21.71 46.53 47.26
CA PRO A 459 -20.83 47.33 48.10
C PRO A 459 -21.34 47.48 49.54
N THR A 460 -20.40 47.56 50.48
CA THR A 460 -20.65 47.69 51.93
C THR A 460 -21.27 49.05 52.28
N ASP A 461 -20.86 50.12 51.58
CA ASP A 461 -21.46 51.46 51.64
C ASP A 461 -21.65 52.04 50.24
N ILE A 462 -22.89 52.00 49.75
CA ILE A 462 -23.30 52.51 48.42
C ILE A 462 -22.97 54.00 48.27
N ASN A 463 -22.91 54.77 49.36
CA ASN A 463 -22.58 56.19 49.29
C ASN A 463 -21.08 56.43 49.12
N ASN A 464 -20.23 55.48 49.52
CA ASN A 464 -18.78 55.64 49.60
C ASN A 464 -18.04 54.35 49.18
N MET A 465 -18.35 53.85 47.97
CA MET A 465 -17.70 52.67 47.37
C MET A 465 -16.18 52.83 47.28
N THR A 466 -15.45 51.83 47.76
CA THR A 466 -14.00 51.72 47.62
C THR A 466 -13.59 51.47 46.15
N SER A 467 -12.29 51.60 45.85
CA SER A 467 -11.77 51.26 44.52
C SER A 467 -11.98 49.78 44.21
N ASP A 468 -11.72 48.93 45.20
CA ASP A 468 -11.82 47.47 45.10
C ASP A 468 -13.27 47.02 44.84
N GLU A 469 -14.27 47.59 45.53
CA GLU A 469 -15.69 47.28 45.30
C GLU A 469 -16.18 47.69 43.90
N LYS A 470 -15.59 48.74 43.30
CA LYS A 470 -15.90 49.12 41.92
C LYS A 470 -15.25 48.18 40.91
N GLU A 471 -14.03 47.73 41.20
CA GLU A 471 -13.32 46.74 40.39
C GLU A 471 -14.05 45.39 40.40
N GLU A 472 -14.65 44.99 41.52
CA GLU A 472 -15.50 43.79 41.59
C GLU A 472 -16.74 43.88 40.69
N ILE A 473 -17.42 45.03 40.66
CA ILE A 473 -18.58 45.26 39.79
C ILE A 473 -18.16 45.28 38.31
N ASP A 474 -17.04 45.94 37.99
CA ASP A 474 -16.48 45.96 36.63
C ASP A 474 -16.13 44.54 36.18
N LEU A 475 -15.43 43.78 37.02
CA LEU A 475 -15.05 42.40 36.74
C LEU A 475 -16.26 41.47 36.57
N TRP A 476 -17.32 41.66 37.35
CA TRP A 476 -18.56 40.91 37.18
C TRP A 476 -19.24 41.20 35.84
N ALA A 477 -19.31 42.47 35.45
CA ALA A 477 -19.92 42.88 34.18
C ALA A 477 -19.07 42.42 32.98
N ASP A 478 -17.75 42.50 33.09
CA ASP A 478 -16.77 42.10 32.06
C ASP A 478 -16.82 40.59 31.85
N LYS A 479 -16.86 39.80 32.93
CA LYS A 479 -17.05 38.34 32.85
C LYS A 479 -18.40 37.95 32.27
N SER A 480 -19.47 38.68 32.59
CA SER A 480 -20.79 38.41 32.02
C SER A 480 -20.82 38.74 30.53
N TYR A 481 -20.24 39.88 30.11
CA TYR A 481 -20.08 40.26 28.72
C TYR A 481 -19.27 39.20 27.93
N GLU A 482 -18.06 38.90 28.38
CA GLU A 482 -17.16 37.94 27.71
C GLU A 482 -17.80 36.55 27.58
N ARG A 483 -18.55 36.11 28.60
CA ARG A 483 -19.28 34.84 28.55
C ARG A 483 -20.37 34.84 27.49
N LEU A 484 -21.20 35.88 27.46
CA LEU A 484 -22.32 35.99 26.52
C LEU A 484 -21.83 36.19 25.09
N TYR A 485 -20.78 37.00 24.91
CA TYR A 485 -20.12 37.23 23.63
C TYR A 485 -19.52 35.93 23.07
N LYS A 486 -18.89 35.11 23.92
CA LYS A 486 -18.40 33.79 23.52
C LYS A 486 -19.51 32.82 23.12
N LEU A 487 -20.69 32.93 23.72
CA LEU A 487 -21.86 32.11 23.36
C LEU A 487 -22.50 32.59 22.05
N SER A 488 -22.48 33.90 21.77
CA SER A 488 -23.00 34.45 20.51
C SER A 488 -22.08 34.24 19.31
N GLU A 489 -20.76 34.24 19.53
CA GLU A 489 -19.73 34.01 18.48
C GLU A 489 -19.46 32.52 18.22
N GLN A 490 -20.20 31.60 18.85
CA GLN A 490 -20.12 30.18 18.50
C GLN A 490 -20.49 30.01 17.02
N GLN A 491 -19.77 29.11 16.34
CA GLN A 491 -20.16 28.70 15.00
C GLN A 491 -21.57 28.11 15.12
N GLY A 492 -22.53 28.68 14.38
CA GLY A 492 -23.91 28.22 14.39
C GLY A 492 -23.98 26.72 14.09
N LEU A 493 -24.91 26.04 14.75
CA LEU A 493 -25.18 24.63 14.47
C LEU A 493 -25.59 24.48 13.00
N PRO A 494 -25.13 23.41 12.34
CA PRO A 494 -25.25 23.30 10.88
C PRO A 494 -26.71 23.08 10.46
N ASP A 495 -27.01 23.41 9.20
CA ASP A 495 -28.31 23.20 8.56
C ASP A 495 -28.43 21.82 7.88
N ASN A 496 -27.35 21.05 7.89
CA ASN A 496 -27.25 19.65 7.46
C ASN A 496 -26.19 18.91 8.30
N PHE A 497 -26.15 17.59 8.23
CA PHE A 497 -25.08 16.76 8.80
C PHE A 497 -25.03 15.42 8.08
N GLU A 498 -23.87 14.76 8.16
CA GLU A 498 -23.59 13.47 7.53
C GLU A 498 -23.32 12.40 8.60
N TYR A 499 -23.33 11.12 8.20
CA TYR A 499 -22.86 10.05 9.07
C TYR A 499 -21.37 10.24 9.39
N GLY A 500 -20.97 9.95 10.62
CA GLY A 500 -19.62 10.22 11.13
C GLY A 500 -19.41 11.63 11.72
N ASP A 501 -20.37 12.54 11.56
CA ASP A 501 -20.24 13.89 12.10
C ASP A 501 -20.27 13.94 13.63
N THR A 502 -19.54 14.93 14.17
CA THR A 502 -19.56 15.30 15.58
C THR A 502 -19.88 16.77 15.71
N ILE A 503 -21.01 17.08 16.36
CA ILE A 503 -21.55 18.44 16.46
C ILE A 503 -21.48 18.92 17.92
N GLU A 504 -20.79 20.03 18.15
CA GLU A 504 -20.63 20.60 19.49
C GLU A 504 -21.72 21.64 19.80
N ILE A 505 -22.38 21.47 20.95
CA ILE A 505 -23.47 22.34 21.41
C ILE A 505 -23.07 22.92 22.76
N HIS A 506 -23.12 24.25 22.91
CA HIS A 506 -22.62 24.95 24.08
C HIS A 506 -23.77 25.55 24.89
N ASN A 507 -23.77 25.35 26.20
CA ASN A 507 -24.60 26.15 27.11
C ASN A 507 -23.72 26.94 28.08
N ARG A 508 -24.34 27.63 29.05
CA ARG A 508 -23.61 28.43 30.05
C ARG A 508 -22.62 27.61 30.90
N MET A 509 -22.88 26.34 31.13
CA MET A 509 -22.21 25.50 32.13
C MET A 509 -21.27 24.45 31.52
N GLU A 510 -21.61 23.91 30.35
CA GLU A 510 -20.93 22.77 29.74
C GLU A 510 -21.08 22.76 28.21
N THR A 511 -20.26 21.92 27.57
CA THR A 511 -20.32 21.59 26.15
C THR A 511 -20.89 20.19 26.01
N TYR A 512 -21.82 19.99 25.09
CA TYR A 512 -22.32 18.69 24.68
C TYR A 512 -21.79 18.34 23.29
N GLN A 513 -21.60 17.06 23.04
CA GLN A 513 -21.22 16.55 21.71
C GLN A 513 -22.31 15.61 21.22
N PHE A 514 -22.92 15.94 20.09
CA PHE A 514 -23.82 15.04 19.37
C PHE A 514 -23.00 14.27 18.34
N ASN A 515 -22.84 12.97 18.57
CA ASN A 515 -22.05 12.06 17.76
C ASN A 515 -22.99 11.22 16.89
N ILE A 516 -22.78 11.29 15.58
CA ILE A 516 -23.47 10.48 14.58
C ILE A 516 -22.48 9.41 14.13
N GLY A 517 -22.82 8.14 14.35
CA GLY A 517 -21.95 7.03 13.96
C GLY A 517 -21.71 6.98 12.45
N GLU A 518 -20.64 6.30 12.07
CA GLU A 518 -20.29 6.02 10.69
C GLU A 518 -20.72 4.58 10.34
N PHE A 519 -21.06 4.37 9.07
CA PHE A 519 -21.33 3.05 8.51
C PHE A 519 -20.04 2.22 8.43
N SER A 520 -20.12 0.92 8.70
CA SER A 520 -18.94 0.04 8.78
C SER A 520 -18.28 -0.25 7.43
N GLY A 521 -18.99 -0.04 6.31
CA GLY A 521 -18.47 -0.21 4.95
C GLY A 521 -18.47 -1.65 4.42
N VAL A 522 -18.91 -2.64 5.21
CA VAL A 522 -18.92 -4.05 4.79
C VAL A 522 -20.27 -4.68 5.14
N VAL A 523 -21.08 -4.97 4.11
CA VAL A 523 -22.41 -5.59 4.28
C VAL A 523 -22.67 -6.67 3.24
N GLU A 524 -23.40 -7.71 3.66
CA GLU A 524 -23.92 -8.78 2.82
C GLU A 524 -25.46 -8.71 2.75
N ALA A 525 -26.04 -9.33 1.72
CA ALA A 525 -27.50 -9.37 1.57
C ALA A 525 -28.18 -10.02 2.79
N GLY A 526 -29.15 -9.33 3.38
CA GLY A 526 -29.85 -9.75 4.60
C GLY A 526 -29.18 -9.32 5.91
N ASP A 527 -28.05 -8.61 5.86
CA ASP A 527 -27.44 -8.02 7.04
C ASP A 527 -28.28 -6.86 7.61
N GLN A 528 -28.09 -6.63 8.89
CA GLN A 528 -28.63 -5.48 9.60
C GLN A 528 -27.52 -4.80 10.39
N GLU A 529 -27.35 -3.49 10.19
CA GLU A 529 -26.36 -2.68 10.89
C GLU A 529 -27.00 -1.57 11.72
N ASP A 530 -26.63 -1.51 13.01
CA ASP A 530 -27.06 -0.44 13.92
C ASP A 530 -25.96 0.64 14.02
N ILE A 531 -26.17 1.76 13.34
CA ILE A 531 -25.30 2.94 13.40
C ILE A 531 -25.62 3.73 14.68
N PRO A 532 -24.68 3.89 15.63
CA PRO A 532 -24.98 4.48 16.93
C PRO A 532 -25.15 6.01 16.86
N LEU A 533 -26.14 6.53 17.58
CA LEU A 533 -26.30 7.97 17.84
C LEU A 533 -26.11 8.23 19.33
N SER A 534 -25.39 9.29 19.70
CA SER A 534 -25.23 9.63 21.12
C SER A 534 -25.04 11.11 21.37
N ILE A 535 -25.49 11.56 22.54
CA ILE A 535 -25.11 12.88 23.08
C ILE A 535 -24.27 12.64 24.33
N GLU A 536 -23.10 13.26 24.36
CA GLU A 536 -22.16 13.23 25.48
C GLU A 536 -22.11 14.59 26.18
N ASP A 537 -21.88 14.59 27.50
CA ASP A 537 -21.60 15.78 28.30
C ASP A 537 -20.11 16.18 28.22
N GLY A 538 -19.75 17.31 28.85
CA GLY A 538 -18.38 17.83 28.81
C GLY A 538 -17.32 16.96 29.50
N ASP A 539 -17.75 15.94 30.26
CA ASP A 539 -16.89 14.94 30.89
C ASP A 539 -16.79 13.65 30.04
N GLY A 540 -17.47 13.60 28.88
CA GLY A 540 -17.53 12.44 27.98
C GLY A 540 -18.52 11.36 28.42
N ASN A 541 -19.47 11.66 29.31
CA ASN A 541 -20.51 10.71 29.68
C ASN A 541 -21.67 10.77 28.69
N ILE A 542 -22.08 9.61 28.17
CA ILE A 542 -23.24 9.52 27.29
C ILE A 542 -24.52 9.77 28.10
N ILE A 543 -25.19 10.88 27.82
CA ILE A 543 -26.45 11.29 28.45
C ILE A 543 -27.69 10.87 27.66
N SER A 544 -27.54 10.62 26.36
CA SER A 544 -28.61 10.11 25.50
C SER A 544 -28.08 9.19 24.42
N LYS A 545 -28.90 8.22 24.01
CA LYS A 545 -28.58 7.24 22.96
C LYS A 545 -29.75 7.08 22.00
N GLY A 546 -29.40 6.93 20.73
CA GLY A 546 -30.25 6.47 19.65
C GLY A 546 -29.46 5.54 18.74
N HIS A 547 -30.08 5.11 17.65
CA HIS A 547 -29.40 4.40 16.57
C HIS A 547 -30.19 4.60 15.28
N VAL A 548 -29.51 4.38 14.16
CA VAL A 548 -30.13 4.20 12.85
C VAL A 548 -29.91 2.74 12.46
N THR A 549 -30.98 2.05 12.08
CA THR A 549 -30.90 0.67 11.64
C THR A 549 -30.93 0.64 10.12
N LEU A 550 -29.86 0.16 9.51
CA LEU A 550 -29.82 -0.18 8.09
C LEU A 550 -30.21 -1.66 7.94
N THR A 551 -31.20 -1.93 7.09
CA THR A 551 -31.55 -3.29 6.65
C THR A 551 -31.12 -3.46 5.19
N VAL A 552 -30.25 -4.43 4.94
CA VAL A 552 -29.75 -4.75 3.60
C VAL A 552 -30.69 -5.76 2.96
N GLY A 553 -31.40 -5.33 1.92
CA GLY A 553 -32.42 -6.13 1.26
C GLY A 553 -31.88 -7.42 0.65
N TYR A 554 -32.74 -8.45 0.57
CA TYR A 554 -32.46 -9.71 -0.13
C TYR A 554 -33.74 -10.29 -0.73
N MET A 555 -33.57 -11.15 -1.74
CA MET A 555 -34.66 -11.88 -2.36
C MET A 555 -34.21 -13.32 -2.62
N ASP A 556 -34.88 -14.28 -2.00
CA ASP A 556 -34.68 -15.71 -2.26
C ASP A 556 -35.65 -16.21 -3.32
N PHE A 557 -35.28 -17.29 -3.99
CA PHE A 557 -36.13 -18.02 -4.94
C PHE A 557 -36.40 -19.43 -4.44
N ASP A 558 -37.61 -19.92 -4.64
CA ASP A 558 -37.96 -21.30 -4.33
C ASP A 558 -37.40 -22.30 -5.37
N GLU A 559 -37.51 -23.60 -5.09
CA GLU A 559 -36.99 -24.68 -5.96
C GLU A 559 -37.63 -24.71 -7.37
N ASP A 560 -38.75 -24.01 -7.57
CA ASP A 560 -39.45 -23.89 -8.85
C ASP A 560 -39.15 -22.56 -9.58
N GLY A 561 -38.25 -21.74 -9.03
CA GLY A 561 -37.87 -20.42 -9.57
C GLY A 561 -38.93 -19.33 -9.33
N GLY A 562 -39.85 -19.55 -8.39
CA GLY A 562 -40.79 -18.55 -7.90
C GLY A 562 -40.16 -17.66 -6.81
N ALA A 563 -40.73 -16.47 -6.59
CA ALA A 563 -40.30 -15.59 -5.50
C ALA A 563 -40.51 -16.28 -4.14
N GLY A 564 -39.42 -16.43 -3.38
CA GLY A 564 -39.36 -17.02 -2.06
C GLY A 564 -39.54 -15.98 -0.95
N ASP A 565 -38.69 -16.04 0.08
CA ASP A 565 -38.66 -15.06 1.17
C ASP A 565 -37.79 -13.86 0.78
N GLY A 566 -38.06 -12.67 1.30
CA GLY A 566 -37.29 -11.49 0.94
C GLY A 566 -37.61 -10.29 1.83
N ILE A 567 -36.65 -9.38 1.92
CA ILE A 567 -36.76 -8.12 2.64
C ILE A 567 -36.30 -6.98 1.73
N GLU A 568 -37.02 -5.86 1.76
CA GLU A 568 -36.64 -4.65 1.04
C GLU A 568 -35.55 -3.90 1.81
N ASP A 569 -34.83 -3.02 1.11
CA ASP A 569 -33.94 -2.07 1.76
C ASP A 569 -34.74 -1.10 2.62
N ASP A 570 -34.28 -0.87 3.85
CA ASP A 570 -34.97 0.02 4.78
C ASP A 570 -33.97 0.71 5.73
N VAL A 571 -34.30 1.96 6.08
CA VAL A 571 -33.54 2.77 7.03
C VAL A 571 -34.49 3.26 8.11
N GLU A 572 -34.36 2.68 9.29
CA GLU A 572 -35.20 3.03 10.44
C GLU A 572 -34.43 3.91 11.43
N TYR A 573 -35.02 5.05 11.78
CA TYR A 573 -34.40 6.04 12.66
C TYR A 573 -34.97 5.95 14.08
N TYR A 574 -34.11 5.67 15.07
CA TYR A 574 -34.48 5.58 16.49
C TYR A 574 -33.81 6.69 17.31
N TYR A 575 -34.38 7.91 17.25
CA TYR A 575 -33.74 9.14 17.73
C TYR A 575 -34.59 9.97 18.71
N GLU A 576 -35.73 9.46 19.17
CA GLU A 576 -36.64 10.18 20.10
C GLU A 576 -35.95 10.66 21.39
N ASN A 577 -35.05 9.85 21.96
CA ASN A 577 -34.29 10.26 23.15
C ASN A 577 -33.29 11.39 22.83
N ILE A 578 -32.73 11.41 21.62
CA ILE A 578 -31.83 12.46 21.15
C ILE A 578 -32.63 13.76 21.02
N LEU A 579 -33.79 13.75 20.37
CA LEU A 579 -34.67 14.93 20.25
C LEU A 579 -35.07 15.51 21.59
N ASN A 580 -35.52 14.66 22.52
CA ASN A 580 -35.91 15.12 23.85
C ASN A 580 -34.73 15.74 24.60
N THR A 581 -33.52 15.24 24.38
CA THR A 581 -32.31 15.78 25.00
C THR A 581 -31.91 17.12 24.39
N LEU A 582 -31.97 17.27 23.06
CA LEU A 582 -31.75 18.55 22.38
C LEU A 582 -32.78 19.60 22.81
N GLU A 583 -34.04 19.20 22.99
CA GLU A 583 -35.09 20.08 23.51
C GLU A 583 -34.77 20.52 24.96
N ASN A 584 -34.34 19.60 25.83
CA ASN A 584 -33.92 19.94 27.19
C ASN A 584 -32.72 20.92 27.19
N ILE A 585 -31.76 20.72 26.29
CA ILE A 585 -30.60 21.64 26.14
C ILE A 585 -31.09 23.03 25.70
N ALA A 586 -31.99 23.10 24.72
CA ALA A 586 -32.59 24.36 24.28
C ALA A 586 -33.36 25.05 25.43
N GLU A 587 -34.11 24.30 26.25
CA GLU A 587 -34.80 24.85 27.42
C GLU A 587 -33.81 25.41 28.47
N LEU A 588 -32.67 24.74 28.69
CA LEU A 588 -31.62 25.24 29.59
C LEU A 588 -31.04 26.56 29.09
N ILE A 589 -30.78 26.67 27.79
CA ILE A 589 -30.31 27.89 27.13
C ILE A 589 -31.37 29.00 27.25
N GLU A 590 -32.64 28.69 26.97
CA GLU A 590 -33.75 29.66 27.09
C GLU A 590 -33.93 30.16 28.53
N GLN A 591 -33.75 29.28 29.53
CA GLN A 591 -33.78 29.67 30.95
C GLN A 591 -32.65 30.63 31.31
N ASP A 592 -31.43 30.39 30.80
CA ASP A 592 -30.30 31.30 31.02
C ASP A 592 -30.53 32.66 30.35
N ILE A 593 -31.01 32.66 29.11
CA ILE A 593 -31.40 33.87 28.39
C ILE A 593 -32.47 34.65 29.15
N LYS A 594 -33.53 34.00 29.66
CA LYS A 594 -34.57 34.66 30.49
C LYS A 594 -33.97 35.29 31.74
N ARG A 595 -33.02 34.61 32.39
CA ARG A 595 -32.30 35.12 33.56
C ARG A 595 -31.49 36.36 33.19
N GLU A 596 -30.74 36.31 32.09
CA GLU A 596 -29.89 37.42 31.65
C GLU A 596 -30.72 38.60 31.12
N LYS A 597 -31.82 38.37 30.40
CA LYS A 597 -32.79 39.41 30.02
C LYS A 597 -33.38 40.13 31.23
N ALA A 598 -33.72 39.42 32.30
CA ALA A 598 -34.20 40.06 33.53
C ALA A 598 -33.14 40.96 34.19
N ILE A 599 -31.85 40.67 33.98
CA ILE A 599 -30.73 41.49 34.44
C ILE A 599 -30.56 42.70 33.51
N THR A 600 -30.52 42.51 32.19
CA THR A 600 -30.36 43.60 31.22
C THR A 600 -31.54 44.55 31.21
N ASP A 601 -32.78 44.10 31.43
CA ASP A 601 -33.95 44.96 31.64
C ASP A 601 -33.74 45.92 32.83
N LYS A 602 -33.14 45.42 33.92
CA LYS A 602 -32.76 46.24 35.07
C LYS A 602 -31.60 47.17 34.73
N ILE A 603 -30.69 46.83 33.82
CA ILE A 603 -29.63 47.74 33.38
C ILE A 603 -30.24 48.86 32.51
N GLU A 604 -31.02 48.50 31.49
CA GLU A 604 -31.62 49.41 30.53
C GLU A 604 -32.61 50.40 31.16
N LYS A 605 -33.45 49.95 32.10
CA LYS A 605 -34.43 50.81 32.78
C LYS A 605 -33.74 51.98 33.49
N TYR A 606 -32.50 51.81 33.93
CA TYR A 606 -31.72 52.85 34.57
C TYR A 606 -30.95 53.69 33.56
N SER A 607 -30.51 53.13 32.43
CA SER A 607 -29.96 53.86 31.29
C SER A 607 -31.00 54.78 30.61
N LYS A 608 -32.26 54.33 30.44
CA LYS A 608 -33.38 55.08 29.82
C LYS A 608 -33.97 56.17 30.73
N ASN A 609 -33.95 56.01 32.05
CA ASN A 609 -34.38 57.05 33.01
C ASN A 609 -33.56 58.35 32.94
N LYS A 610 -32.46 58.39 32.18
CA LYS A 610 -31.69 59.61 31.86
C LYS A 610 -32.21 60.40 30.66
N LYS A 611 -32.89 59.80 29.67
CA LYS A 611 -33.38 60.55 28.50
C LYS A 611 -34.57 61.46 28.83
N VAL A 612 -35.33 61.15 29.89
CA VAL A 612 -36.51 61.93 30.30
C VAL A 612 -36.18 63.10 31.26
N GLN A 613 -34.97 63.14 31.85
CA GLN A 613 -34.54 64.23 32.74
C GLN A 613 -33.66 65.30 32.06
N LYS A 614 -33.47 65.23 30.74
CA LYS A 614 -32.85 66.30 29.92
C LYS A 614 -33.83 66.89 28.88
N GLY A 615 -35.12 66.92 29.22
CA GLY A 615 -36.13 67.73 28.55
C GLY A 615 -36.33 69.06 29.26
#